data_AF-A0A2W7QJ83-F1
#
_entry.id   AF-A0A2W7QJ83-F1
#
_cell.length_a   1.000
_cell.length_b   1.000
_cell.length_c   1.000
_cell.angle_alpha   90.00
_cell.angle_beta   90.00
_cell.angle_gamma   90.00
#
_symmetry.space_group_name_H-M   'P 1'
#
loop_
_entity.id
_entity.type
_entity.pdbx_description
1 polymer ?
#
loop_
_entity_poly.entity_id
_entity_poly.type
_entity_poly.pdbx_seq_one_letter_code
_entity_poly.pdbx_strand_id
1 'polypeptide(L)'
;MEKNNVTLDKENLSRVIGEYPAEPSDQTPGPYLLVSGGVHGNEPSGVLALQRVFKKLLEEKPAIKGKIVGVAGNIVALKKGVRLIDKDLNRVCTLENEKLLKAGKMLDFHEGSEFNELLKIVEKLEEEEFNTEFHFMDLHTTSSDTAPYISVNRREDSFGFAGQMPLPVVKGIEKYIPGHFDHYQTLKGHAGFTMEAGQHDDPKSVDYHEAAIWVILVKTGMLEKSAIAYDKYYKLLEKASPTNDNFEVTYRQDIGEDQYFKMDPGYSNFTEIKKGQRLASLDGEAILSKIEGRVFLPLYQTQGSDGFFIVKPA
;
A
#
# COMPACT_ATOMS: atom_id res chain seq x y z
N MET A 1 -27.48 9.47 8.15
CA MET A 1 -26.02 9.21 8.15
C MET A 1 -25.39 10.38 7.43
N GLU A 2 -24.81 11.33 8.16
CA GLU A 2 -24.07 12.43 7.55
C GLU A 2 -22.85 11.85 6.82
N LYS A 3 -22.77 12.10 5.51
CA LYS A 3 -21.55 11.87 4.74
C LYS A 3 -20.55 12.92 5.19
N ASN A 4 -19.73 12.60 6.19
CA ASN A 4 -18.53 13.38 6.48
C ASN A 4 -17.57 13.19 5.31
N ASN A 5 -17.73 14.02 4.27
CA ASN A 5 -16.75 14.17 3.21
C ASN A 5 -15.52 14.83 3.83
N VAL A 6 -14.65 14.02 4.46
CA VAL A 6 -13.36 14.49 4.95
C VAL A 6 -12.49 14.74 3.73
N THR A 7 -12.35 16.00 3.34
CA THR A 7 -11.42 16.43 2.29
C THR A 7 -10.03 16.61 2.88
N LEU A 8 -9.00 16.22 2.12
CA LEU A 8 -7.61 16.42 2.53
C LEU A 8 -7.32 17.92 2.68
N ASP A 9 -6.89 18.33 3.88
CA ASP A 9 -6.35 19.67 4.11
C ASP A 9 -4.95 19.77 3.48
N LYS A 10 -4.92 20.26 2.24
CA LYS A 10 -3.70 20.36 1.43
C LYS A 10 -2.72 21.42 1.96
N GLU A 11 -3.22 22.45 2.63
CA GLU A 11 -2.38 23.54 3.12
C GLU A 11 -1.58 23.11 4.35
N ASN A 12 -2.21 22.36 5.26
CA ASN A 12 -1.59 21.89 6.49
C ASN A 12 -1.00 20.47 6.39
N LEU A 13 -0.85 19.92 5.19
CA LEU A 13 -0.28 18.58 5.00
C LEU A 13 1.21 18.55 5.39
N SER A 14 1.52 17.77 6.42
CA SER A 14 2.88 17.46 6.89
C SER A 14 3.36 16.08 6.42
N ARG A 15 4.68 15.88 6.39
CA ARG A 15 5.29 14.56 6.13
C ARG A 15 4.83 13.53 7.15
N VAL A 16 5.00 13.83 8.43
CA VAL A 16 4.54 12.99 9.54
C VAL A 16 3.13 13.43 9.86
N ILE A 17 2.17 12.54 9.63
CA ILE A 17 0.74 12.75 9.91
C ILE A 17 0.47 12.59 11.40
N GLY A 18 1.19 11.67 12.05
CA GLY A 18 1.17 11.49 13.49
C GLY A 18 2.17 10.44 13.96
N GLU A 19 2.51 10.50 15.25
CA GLU A 19 3.28 9.49 15.96
C GLU A 19 2.55 9.18 17.27
N TYR A 20 2.47 7.91 17.66
CA TYR A 20 1.85 7.52 18.93
C TYR A 20 2.53 6.27 19.52
N PRO A 21 2.89 6.28 20.83
CA PRO A 21 3.00 7.47 21.66
C PRO A 21 4.11 8.39 21.12
N ALA A 22 3.92 9.70 21.24
CA ALA A 22 4.85 10.69 20.68
C ALA A 22 6.20 10.74 21.43
N GLU A 23 6.17 10.59 22.75
CA GLU A 23 7.36 10.69 23.59
C GLU A 23 7.96 9.31 23.91
N PRO A 24 9.30 9.15 23.82
CA PRO A 24 9.98 7.91 24.18
C PRO A 24 9.76 7.45 25.62
N SER A 25 9.57 8.38 26.56
CA SER A 25 9.33 8.05 27.98
C SER A 25 8.00 7.31 28.23
N ASP A 26 7.05 7.44 27.30
CA ASP A 26 5.74 6.80 27.37
C ASP A 26 5.72 5.46 26.60
N GLN A 27 6.87 5.03 26.07
CA GLN A 27 6.99 3.82 25.28
C GLN A 27 7.29 2.61 26.15
N THR A 28 6.40 1.63 26.04
CA THR A 28 6.73 0.25 26.38
C THR A 28 7.44 -0.37 25.17
N PRO A 29 8.59 -1.05 25.31
CA PRO A 29 9.21 -1.76 24.20
C PRO A 29 8.23 -2.65 23.43
N GLY A 30 8.33 -2.67 22.11
CA GLY A 30 7.42 -3.45 21.26
C GLY A 30 7.57 -3.16 19.77
N PRO A 31 6.66 -3.70 18.94
CA PRO A 31 6.72 -3.55 17.49
C PRO A 31 6.52 -2.10 17.06
N TYR A 32 7.23 -1.69 16.02
CA TYR A 32 7.04 -0.41 15.36
C TYR A 32 6.23 -0.63 14.08
N LEU A 33 5.25 0.24 13.84
CA LEU A 33 4.42 0.22 12.65
C LEU A 33 4.55 1.54 11.90
N LEU A 34 5.23 1.53 10.76
CA LEU A 34 5.23 2.65 9.81
C LEU A 34 4.09 2.48 8.81
N VAL A 35 3.18 3.45 8.75
CA VAL A 35 2.09 3.45 7.79
C VAL A 35 2.26 4.60 6.81
N SER A 36 2.48 4.29 5.53
CA SER A 36 2.49 5.30 4.46
C SER A 36 1.15 5.41 3.78
N GLY A 37 0.73 6.64 3.46
CA GLY A 37 -0.41 6.91 2.60
C GLY A 37 -0.06 7.97 1.57
N GLY A 38 -0.66 7.90 0.39
CA GLY A 38 -0.45 8.91 -0.65
C GLY A 38 0.97 8.90 -1.23
N VAL A 39 1.56 7.72 -1.39
CA VAL A 39 2.77 7.53 -2.21
C VAL A 39 2.49 7.98 -3.65
N HIS A 40 1.29 7.70 -4.14
CA HIS A 40 0.71 8.40 -5.29
C HIS A 40 -0.20 9.54 -4.81
N GLY A 41 -0.06 10.73 -5.39
CA GLY A 41 -0.76 11.92 -4.90
C GLY A 41 -2.26 12.00 -5.23
N ASN A 42 -2.74 11.19 -6.16
CA ASN A 42 -4.16 11.04 -6.47
C ASN A 42 -4.88 10.01 -5.57
N GLU A 43 -4.20 9.46 -4.58
CA GLU A 43 -4.72 8.40 -3.69
C GLU A 43 -4.72 8.88 -2.21
N PRO A 44 -5.56 9.87 -1.85
CA PRO A 44 -5.50 10.51 -0.53
C PRO A 44 -6.08 9.67 0.60
N SER A 45 -6.73 8.54 0.31
CA SER A 45 -7.54 7.78 1.26
C SER A 45 -6.73 7.27 2.46
N GLY A 46 -5.48 6.83 2.25
CA GLY A 46 -4.58 6.40 3.32
C GLY A 46 -4.20 7.53 4.28
N VAL A 47 -3.97 8.74 3.74
CA VAL A 47 -3.68 9.94 4.56
C VAL A 47 -4.88 10.31 5.42
N LEU A 48 -6.08 10.30 4.83
CA LEU A 48 -7.33 10.59 5.54
C LEU A 48 -7.60 9.55 6.64
N ALA A 49 -7.32 8.27 6.38
CA ALA A 49 -7.45 7.21 7.38
C ALA A 49 -6.48 7.42 8.55
N LEU A 50 -5.22 7.76 8.27
CA LEU A 50 -4.23 8.07 9.30
C LEU A 50 -4.66 9.25 10.18
N GLN A 51 -5.20 10.31 9.58
CA GLN A 51 -5.75 11.44 10.34
C GLN A 51 -6.86 11.01 11.31
N ARG A 52 -7.78 10.12 10.89
CA ARG A 52 -8.82 9.57 11.77
C ARG A 52 -8.23 8.71 12.89
N VAL A 53 -7.28 7.85 12.56
CA VAL A 53 -6.61 6.96 13.54
C VAL A 53 -5.88 7.79 14.59
N PHE A 54 -5.03 8.74 14.19
CA PHE A 54 -4.27 9.55 15.15
C PHE A 54 -5.16 10.47 15.97
N LYS A 55 -6.23 11.04 15.38
CA LYS A 55 -7.22 11.79 16.16
C LYS A 55 -7.78 10.93 17.30
N LYS A 56 -8.21 9.70 16.99
CA LYS A 56 -8.77 8.78 17.99
C LYS A 56 -7.72 8.32 19.02
N LEU A 57 -6.47 8.03 18.61
CA LEU A 57 -5.38 7.69 19.52
C LEU A 57 -5.08 8.83 20.51
N LEU A 58 -5.08 10.08 20.05
CA LEU A 58 -4.82 11.24 20.90
C LEU A 58 -5.98 11.59 21.83
N GLU A 59 -7.22 11.31 21.42
CA GLU A 59 -8.43 11.51 22.22
C GLU A 59 -8.58 10.44 23.31
N GLU A 60 -8.42 9.16 22.95
CA GLU A 60 -8.69 8.02 23.84
C GLU A 60 -7.45 7.60 24.65
N LYS A 61 -6.26 7.92 24.16
CA LYS A 61 -4.96 7.62 24.76
C LYS A 61 -4.82 6.17 25.26
N PRO A 62 -5.14 5.15 24.42
CA PRO A 62 -4.98 3.77 24.84
C PRO A 62 -3.50 3.44 25.06
N ALA A 63 -3.21 2.55 26.01
CA ALA A 63 -1.86 2.02 26.15
C ALA A 63 -1.50 1.19 24.91
N ILE A 64 -0.32 1.44 24.34
CA ILE A 64 0.24 0.60 23.26
C ILE A 64 1.65 0.13 23.60
N LYS A 65 2.04 -1.01 23.03
CA LYS A 65 3.42 -1.50 23.02
C LYS A 65 4.08 -1.10 21.71
N GLY A 66 5.30 -0.59 21.79
CA GLY A 66 6.02 -0.03 20.65
C GLY A 66 5.43 1.31 20.18
N LYS A 67 5.44 1.55 18.88
CA LYS A 67 5.12 2.86 18.28
C LYS A 67 4.45 2.72 16.92
N ILE A 68 3.44 3.54 16.63
CA ILE A 68 2.92 3.76 15.28
C ILE A 68 3.33 5.14 14.77
N VAL A 69 3.80 5.19 13.52
CA VAL A 69 4.12 6.43 12.80
C VAL A 69 3.39 6.44 11.47
N GLY A 70 2.63 7.49 11.20
CA GLY A 70 1.95 7.70 9.93
C GLY A 70 2.66 8.75 9.09
N VAL A 71 2.88 8.45 7.81
CA VAL A 71 3.53 9.37 6.88
C VAL A 71 2.72 9.59 5.61
N ALA A 72 2.71 10.83 5.12
CA ALA A 72 2.36 11.12 3.74
C ALA A 72 3.52 10.70 2.84
N GLY A 73 3.26 10.12 1.66
CA GLY A 73 4.29 9.58 0.76
C GLY A 73 4.86 10.59 -0.24
N ASN A 74 4.03 11.21 -1.08
CA ASN A 74 4.43 12.24 -2.02
C ASN A 74 3.64 13.53 -1.75
N ILE A 75 4.21 14.44 -0.96
CA ILE A 75 3.50 15.62 -0.43
C ILE A 75 3.11 16.55 -1.58
N VAL A 76 4.01 16.83 -2.51
CA VAL A 76 3.72 17.76 -3.61
C VAL A 76 2.67 17.16 -4.55
N ALA A 77 2.76 15.87 -4.87
CA ALA A 77 1.75 15.20 -5.69
C ALA A 77 0.38 15.20 -5.00
N LEU A 78 0.31 14.94 -3.68
CA LEU A 78 -0.93 15.01 -2.88
C LEU A 78 -1.57 16.40 -2.93
N LYS A 79 -0.78 17.46 -2.78
CA LYS A 79 -1.28 18.85 -2.89
C LYS A 79 -1.84 19.13 -4.28
N LYS A 80 -1.19 18.62 -5.33
CA LYS A 80 -1.66 18.76 -6.71
C LYS A 80 -2.78 17.80 -7.11
N GLY A 81 -3.01 16.72 -6.35
CA GLY A 81 -3.97 15.68 -6.70
C GLY A 81 -3.60 14.89 -7.97
N VAL A 82 -2.30 14.75 -8.23
CA VAL A 82 -1.76 14.02 -9.39
C VAL A 82 -1.02 12.78 -8.91
N ARG A 83 -0.89 11.74 -9.74
CA ARG A 83 -0.19 10.50 -9.36
C ARG A 83 1.25 10.75 -8.92
N LEU A 84 1.98 11.52 -9.72
CA LEU A 84 3.41 11.81 -9.59
C LEU A 84 3.73 13.20 -10.13
N ILE A 85 4.94 13.69 -9.86
CA ILE A 85 5.50 14.93 -10.40
C ILE A 85 6.42 14.62 -11.58
N ASP A 86 7.53 13.90 -11.36
CA ASP A 86 8.51 13.59 -12.41
C ASP A 86 8.63 12.09 -12.69
N LYS A 87 8.69 11.26 -11.63
CA LYS A 87 8.75 9.80 -11.71
C LYS A 87 7.79 9.17 -10.73
N ASP A 88 7.38 7.93 -10.97
CA ASP A 88 6.55 7.22 -9.99
C ASP A 88 7.38 6.93 -8.72
N LEU A 89 6.96 7.46 -7.57
CA LEU A 89 7.65 7.25 -6.28
C LEU A 89 7.79 5.75 -5.98
N ASN A 90 6.78 4.96 -6.37
CA ASN A 90 6.77 3.51 -6.26
C ASN A 90 7.56 2.78 -7.37
N ARG A 91 8.48 3.47 -8.04
CA ARG A 91 9.50 2.90 -8.93
C ARG A 91 10.92 3.36 -8.61
N VAL A 92 11.08 4.31 -7.68
CA VAL A 92 12.39 4.92 -7.37
C VAL A 92 12.89 4.61 -5.96
N CYS A 93 12.08 3.97 -5.11
CA CYS A 93 12.49 3.51 -3.79
C CYS A 93 13.40 2.26 -3.95
N THR A 94 14.70 2.48 -4.15
CA THR A 94 15.68 1.41 -4.39
C THR A 94 16.89 1.55 -3.48
N LEU A 95 17.54 0.42 -3.16
CA LEU A 95 18.82 0.42 -2.41
C LEU A 95 19.93 1.18 -3.15
N GLU A 96 19.86 1.27 -4.49
CA GLU A 96 20.80 2.07 -5.28
C GLU A 96 20.59 3.56 -5.04
N ASN A 97 19.34 4.03 -5.12
CA ASN A 97 19.01 5.42 -4.85
C ASN A 97 19.31 5.80 -3.38
N GLU A 98 19.04 4.91 -2.42
CA GLU A 98 19.45 5.10 -1.02
C GLU A 98 20.97 5.32 -0.92
N LYS A 99 21.79 4.48 -1.56
CA LYS A 99 23.26 4.64 -1.55
C LYS A 99 23.70 5.97 -2.15
N LEU A 100 23.07 6.42 -3.24
CA LEU A 100 23.38 7.71 -3.85
C LEU A 100 23.04 8.87 -2.91
N LEU A 101 21.86 8.84 -2.30
CA LEU A 101 21.40 9.86 -1.33
C LEU A 101 22.29 9.91 -0.09
N LYS A 102 22.69 8.75 0.46
CA LYS A 102 23.65 8.64 1.57
C LYS A 102 25.04 9.18 1.23
N ALA A 103 25.43 9.10 -0.04
CA ALA A 103 26.67 9.71 -0.52
C ALA A 103 26.55 11.23 -0.76
N GLY A 104 25.43 11.85 -0.38
CA GLY A 104 25.17 13.28 -0.58
C GLY A 104 24.86 13.65 -2.03
N LYS A 105 24.59 12.68 -2.90
CA LYS A 105 24.17 12.96 -4.28
C LYS A 105 22.70 13.35 -4.32
N MET A 106 22.38 14.30 -5.17
CA MET A 106 21.00 14.63 -5.50
C MET A 106 20.50 13.76 -6.65
N LEU A 107 19.25 13.31 -6.54
CA LEU A 107 18.53 12.68 -7.62
C LEU A 107 17.78 13.77 -8.38
N ASP A 108 18.01 13.89 -9.70
CA ASP A 108 17.48 14.96 -10.54
C ASP A 108 16.03 14.68 -10.98
N PHE A 109 15.15 14.48 -9.99
CA PHE A 109 13.71 14.34 -10.14
C PHE A 109 13.06 14.52 -8.76
N HIS A 110 11.85 15.07 -8.74
CA HIS A 110 11.16 15.46 -7.52
C HIS A 110 11.00 14.32 -6.51
N GLU A 111 10.56 13.14 -6.96
CA GLU A 111 10.36 11.97 -6.11
C GLU A 111 11.63 11.48 -5.42
N GLY A 112 12.81 11.84 -5.92
CA GLY A 112 14.06 11.57 -5.22
C GLY A 112 14.17 12.32 -3.89
N SER A 113 13.62 13.54 -3.83
CA SER A 113 13.55 14.31 -2.58
C SER A 113 12.49 13.75 -1.63
N GLU A 114 11.33 13.35 -2.15
CA GLU A 114 10.28 12.69 -1.36
C GLU A 114 10.80 11.38 -0.73
N PHE A 115 11.50 10.55 -1.51
CA PHE A 115 12.14 9.35 -1.02
C PHE A 115 13.20 9.64 0.05
N ASN A 116 14.05 10.66 -0.17
CA ASN A 116 15.06 11.06 0.82
C ASN A 116 14.46 11.46 2.18
N GLU A 117 13.31 12.15 2.20
CA GLU A 117 12.62 12.49 3.44
C GLU A 117 12.00 11.26 4.12
N LEU A 118 11.46 10.30 3.34
CA LEU A 118 10.99 9.02 3.89
C LEU A 118 12.14 8.20 4.47
N LEU A 119 13.31 8.17 3.82
CA LEU A 119 14.51 7.49 4.29
C LEU A 119 14.92 7.94 5.68
N LYS A 120 14.96 9.25 5.93
CA LYS A 120 15.31 9.81 7.25
C LYS A 120 14.38 9.32 8.37
N ILE A 121 13.09 9.13 8.06
CA ILE A 121 12.11 8.62 9.03
C ILE A 121 12.35 7.13 9.28
N VAL A 122 12.57 6.35 8.21
CA VAL A 122 12.88 4.92 8.35
C VAL A 122 14.15 4.74 9.19
N GLU A 123 15.22 5.48 8.90
CA GLU A 123 16.48 5.41 9.65
C GLU A 123 16.32 5.80 11.11
N LYS A 124 15.58 6.89 11.39
CA LYS A 124 15.25 7.28 12.77
C LYS A 124 14.56 6.12 13.51
N LEU A 125 13.60 5.44 12.88
CA LEU A 125 12.87 4.33 13.50
C LEU A 125 13.71 3.04 13.63
N GLU A 126 14.65 2.80 12.70
CA GLU A 126 15.63 1.70 12.77
C GLU A 126 16.59 1.88 13.96
N GLU A 127 16.92 3.12 14.33
CA GLU A 127 17.88 3.46 15.38
C GLU A 127 17.27 3.56 16.79
N GLU A 128 15.95 3.53 16.94
CA GLU A 128 15.29 3.66 18.25
C GLU A 128 15.36 2.39 19.10
N GLU A 129 15.81 2.53 20.36
CA GLU A 129 16.12 1.41 21.27
C GLU A 129 14.89 0.58 21.71
N PHE A 130 13.67 1.13 21.64
CA PHE A 130 12.44 0.47 22.09
C PHE A 130 11.82 -0.46 21.04
N ASN A 131 12.33 -0.44 19.81
CA ASN A 131 11.82 -1.20 18.69
C ASN A 131 12.25 -2.67 18.79
N THR A 132 11.28 -3.59 18.84
CA THR A 132 11.55 -5.04 18.83
C THR A 132 11.37 -5.67 17.44
N GLU A 133 10.47 -5.11 16.63
CA GLU A 133 10.09 -5.62 15.31
C GLU A 133 9.64 -4.43 14.45
N PHE A 134 10.17 -4.28 13.23
CA PHE A 134 9.77 -3.19 12.35
C PHE A 134 8.78 -3.69 11.28
N HIS A 135 7.52 -3.30 11.45
CA HIS A 135 6.45 -3.49 10.48
C HIS A 135 6.15 -2.25 9.64
N PHE A 136 5.61 -2.48 8.45
CA PHE A 136 5.06 -1.40 7.63
C PHE A 136 3.75 -1.77 6.93
N MET A 137 2.97 -0.74 6.60
CA MET A 137 1.81 -0.83 5.73
C MET A 137 1.89 0.30 4.70
N ASP A 138 1.83 -0.02 3.42
CA ASP A 138 1.76 0.97 2.35
C ASP A 138 0.35 1.04 1.78
N LEU A 139 -0.35 2.15 2.00
CA LEU A 139 -1.78 2.29 1.74
C LEU A 139 -2.03 2.96 0.38
N HIS A 140 -2.65 2.20 -0.52
CA HIS A 140 -2.94 2.56 -1.92
C HIS A 140 -4.41 2.36 -2.26
N THR A 141 -4.78 2.91 -3.40
CA THR A 141 -6.04 2.62 -4.06
C THR A 141 -5.81 2.40 -5.54
N THR A 142 -6.65 1.58 -6.14
CA THR A 142 -6.57 1.28 -7.56
C THR A 142 -7.33 2.30 -8.41
N SER A 143 -7.08 2.31 -9.71
CA SER A 143 -7.79 3.19 -10.65
C SER A 143 -9.15 2.68 -11.11
N SER A 144 -9.43 1.40 -10.92
CA SER A 144 -10.68 0.77 -11.31
C SER A 144 -11.43 0.26 -10.10
N ASP A 145 -12.74 0.03 -10.25
CA ASP A 145 -13.55 -0.56 -9.18
C ASP A 145 -13.03 -1.97 -8.84
N THR A 146 -12.65 -2.16 -7.58
CA THR A 146 -12.18 -3.44 -7.05
C THR A 146 -12.52 -3.57 -5.58
N ALA A 147 -12.73 -4.80 -5.13
CA ALA A 147 -12.70 -5.11 -3.71
C ALA A 147 -11.28 -4.92 -3.14
N PRO A 148 -11.13 -4.61 -1.84
CA PRO A 148 -9.84 -4.44 -1.21
C PRO A 148 -9.04 -5.74 -1.17
N TYR A 149 -7.73 -5.63 -1.33
CA TYR A 149 -6.79 -6.77 -1.23
C TYR A 149 -5.42 -6.32 -0.72
N ILE A 150 -4.58 -7.30 -0.40
CA ILE A 150 -3.19 -7.08 0.03
C ILE A 150 -2.25 -7.58 -1.05
N SER A 151 -1.28 -6.77 -1.42
CA SER A 151 -0.13 -7.15 -2.23
C SER A 151 1.11 -7.22 -1.35
N VAL A 152 1.86 -8.32 -1.43
CA VAL A 152 2.99 -8.57 -0.54
C VAL A 152 4.18 -9.17 -1.28
N ASN A 153 5.38 -8.87 -0.81
CA ASN A 153 6.60 -9.52 -1.30
C ASN A 153 6.60 -11.02 -0.94
N ARG A 154 7.36 -11.84 -1.67
CA ARG A 154 7.49 -13.30 -1.41
C ARG A 154 8.11 -13.66 -0.05
N ARG A 155 8.60 -12.70 0.73
CA ARG A 155 9.22 -12.97 2.03
C ARG A 155 8.19 -13.60 2.97
N GLU A 156 8.53 -14.75 3.54
CA GLU A 156 7.57 -15.60 4.27
C GLU A 156 6.97 -14.92 5.51
N ASP A 157 7.76 -14.12 6.22
CA ASP A 157 7.29 -13.34 7.37
C ASP A 157 6.31 -12.23 6.96
N SER A 158 6.57 -11.50 5.87
CA SER A 158 5.61 -10.55 5.29
C SER A 158 4.34 -11.23 4.82
N PHE A 159 4.44 -12.40 4.17
CA PHE A 159 3.28 -13.18 3.73
C PHE A 159 2.44 -13.69 4.91
N GLY A 160 3.10 -14.25 5.94
CA GLY A 160 2.44 -14.66 7.18
C GLY A 160 1.79 -13.50 7.93
N PHE A 161 2.46 -12.33 7.93
CA PHE A 161 1.95 -11.09 8.49
C PHE A 161 0.69 -10.60 7.77
N ALA A 162 0.73 -10.54 6.43
CA ALA A 162 -0.41 -10.18 5.58
C ALA A 162 -1.60 -11.13 5.79
N GLY A 163 -1.35 -12.43 5.95
CA GLY A 163 -2.38 -13.44 6.18
C GLY A 163 -3.19 -13.28 7.47
N GLN A 164 -2.81 -12.36 8.36
CA GLN A 164 -3.60 -12.03 9.57
C GLN A 164 -4.85 -11.18 9.26
N MET A 165 -4.90 -10.59 8.07
CA MET A 165 -5.97 -9.73 7.60
C MET A 165 -7.07 -10.55 6.92
N PRO A 166 -8.36 -10.19 7.09
CA PRO A 166 -9.46 -10.88 6.42
C PRO A 166 -9.66 -10.37 4.98
N LEU A 167 -8.59 -10.36 4.18
CA LEU A 167 -8.55 -9.89 2.80
C LEU A 167 -7.75 -10.88 1.93
N PRO A 168 -7.99 -10.94 0.61
CA PRO A 168 -7.16 -11.75 -0.28
C PRO A 168 -5.73 -11.23 -0.29
N VAL A 169 -4.75 -12.14 -0.19
CA VAL A 169 -3.33 -11.79 -0.25
C VAL A 169 -2.74 -12.26 -1.58
N VAL A 170 -2.06 -11.35 -2.30
CA VAL A 170 -1.36 -11.63 -3.55
C VAL A 170 0.14 -11.45 -3.34
N LYS A 171 0.91 -12.55 -3.39
CA LYS A 171 2.37 -12.53 -3.21
C LYS A 171 3.12 -12.44 -4.54
N GLY A 172 4.28 -11.78 -4.55
CA GLY A 172 5.25 -11.92 -5.65
C GLY A 172 5.21 -10.88 -6.76
N ILE A 173 4.54 -9.74 -6.54
CA ILE A 173 4.48 -8.67 -7.55
C ILE A 173 5.85 -7.98 -7.75
N GLU A 174 6.70 -7.98 -6.73
CA GLU A 174 8.00 -7.31 -6.70
C GLU A 174 9.00 -7.88 -7.72
N LYS A 175 8.81 -9.15 -8.09
CA LYS A 175 9.56 -9.78 -9.18
C LYS A 175 9.36 -9.05 -10.51
N TYR A 176 8.19 -8.46 -10.69
CA TYR A 176 7.77 -7.82 -11.93
C TYR A 176 7.87 -6.31 -11.85
N ILE A 177 7.80 -5.74 -10.65
CA ILE A 177 7.75 -4.31 -10.44
C ILE A 177 8.80 -3.95 -9.37
N PRO A 178 10.08 -3.74 -9.68
CA PRO A 178 11.02 -3.29 -8.66
C PRO A 178 10.80 -1.81 -8.30
N GLY A 179 11.30 -1.40 -7.13
CA GLY A 179 11.38 0.01 -6.75
C GLY A 179 10.15 0.61 -6.07
N HIS A 180 9.14 -0.20 -5.71
CA HIS A 180 8.08 0.26 -4.81
C HIS A 180 8.58 0.35 -3.36
N PHE A 181 7.98 1.27 -2.60
CA PHE A 181 8.35 1.56 -1.21
C PHE A 181 8.22 0.32 -0.32
N ASP A 182 7.17 -0.48 -0.52
CA ASP A 182 6.98 -1.79 0.13
C ASP A 182 8.14 -2.77 -0.14
N HIS A 183 8.65 -2.85 -1.37
CA HIS A 183 9.77 -3.73 -1.70
C HIS A 183 11.07 -3.20 -1.10
N TYR A 184 11.30 -1.89 -1.13
CA TYR A 184 12.42 -1.26 -0.43
C TYR A 184 12.43 -1.61 1.06
N GLN A 185 11.31 -1.42 1.77
CA GLN A 185 11.19 -1.75 3.19
C GLN A 185 11.45 -3.25 3.43
N THR A 186 10.94 -4.11 2.56
CA THR A 186 11.20 -5.55 2.64
C THR A 186 12.68 -5.89 2.43
N LEU A 187 13.39 -5.21 1.53
CA LEU A 187 14.83 -5.39 1.33
C LEU A 187 15.66 -4.91 2.54
N LYS A 188 15.14 -3.94 3.29
CA LYS A 188 15.74 -3.42 4.53
C LYS A 188 15.57 -4.34 5.74
N GLY A 189 14.79 -5.41 5.61
CA GLY A 189 14.54 -6.37 6.69
C GLY A 189 13.18 -6.18 7.40
N HIS A 190 12.40 -5.17 7.02
CA HIS A 190 11.09 -4.90 7.64
C HIS A 190 10.00 -5.80 7.06
N ALA A 191 9.03 -6.18 7.89
CA ALA A 191 7.92 -7.07 7.49
C ALA A 191 6.63 -6.27 7.30
N GLY A 192 6.00 -6.37 6.14
CA GLY A 192 4.86 -5.53 5.82
C GLY A 192 4.26 -5.84 4.46
N PHE A 193 3.33 -4.99 4.05
CA PHE A 193 2.62 -5.17 2.79
C PHE A 193 2.05 -3.86 2.25
N THR A 194 1.69 -3.88 0.97
CA THR A 194 0.82 -2.88 0.35
C THR A 194 -0.64 -3.30 0.49
N MET A 195 -1.51 -2.39 0.91
CA MET A 195 -2.96 -2.60 0.86
C MET A 195 -3.57 -1.73 -0.23
N GLU A 196 -4.41 -2.33 -1.05
CA GLU A 196 -5.17 -1.67 -2.10
C GLU A 196 -6.62 -1.63 -1.67
N ALA A 197 -7.13 -0.46 -1.26
CA ALA A 197 -8.43 -0.34 -0.57
C ALA A 197 -9.65 -0.17 -1.50
N GLY A 198 -9.54 -0.52 -2.77
CA GLY A 198 -10.58 -0.26 -3.77
C GLY A 198 -10.23 0.90 -4.68
N GLN A 199 -11.23 1.60 -5.23
CA GLN A 199 -11.01 2.68 -6.20
C GLN A 199 -10.68 4.02 -5.50
N HIS A 200 -9.86 4.86 -6.13
CA HIS A 200 -9.32 6.10 -5.51
C HIS A 200 -10.36 7.15 -5.10
N ASP A 201 -11.51 7.22 -5.76
CA ASP A 201 -12.61 8.15 -5.44
C ASP A 201 -13.68 7.52 -4.53
N ASP A 202 -13.63 6.21 -4.24
CA ASP A 202 -14.61 5.60 -3.33
C ASP A 202 -14.33 6.05 -1.89
N PRO A 203 -15.26 6.77 -1.23
CA PRO A 203 -15.10 7.18 0.15
C PRO A 203 -14.92 5.99 1.11
N LYS A 204 -15.39 4.78 0.76
CA LYS A 204 -15.18 3.56 1.55
C LYS A 204 -13.70 3.17 1.64
N SER A 205 -12.87 3.56 0.69
CA SER A 205 -11.42 3.31 0.72
C SER A 205 -10.78 3.88 1.99
N VAL A 206 -11.29 5.02 2.50
CA VAL A 206 -10.85 5.59 3.79
C VAL A 206 -11.26 4.69 4.95
N ASP A 207 -12.48 4.16 4.94
CA ASP A 207 -12.99 3.29 6.01
C ASP A 207 -12.25 1.95 6.05
N TYR A 208 -11.89 1.39 4.88
CA TYR A 208 -11.10 0.17 4.79
C TYR A 208 -9.67 0.37 5.28
N HIS A 209 -9.00 1.46 4.88
CA HIS A 209 -7.67 1.80 5.39
C HIS A 209 -7.68 2.01 6.91
N GLU A 210 -8.65 2.76 7.44
CA GLU A 210 -8.80 2.96 8.89
C GLU A 210 -8.99 1.63 9.61
N ALA A 211 -9.89 0.77 9.11
CA ALA A 211 -10.11 -0.55 9.67
C ALA A 211 -8.84 -1.41 9.65
N ALA A 212 -8.05 -1.35 8.58
CA ALA A 212 -6.84 -2.13 8.43
C ALA A 212 -5.76 -1.75 9.44
N ILE A 213 -5.55 -0.45 9.66
CA ILE A 213 -4.62 0.04 10.67
C ILE A 213 -5.02 -0.48 12.06
N TRP A 214 -6.30 -0.37 12.43
CA TRP A 214 -6.79 -0.86 13.72
C TRP A 214 -6.67 -2.38 13.90
N VAL A 215 -6.96 -3.14 12.84
CA VAL A 215 -6.81 -4.60 12.88
C VAL A 215 -5.33 -4.97 13.05
N ILE A 216 -4.41 -4.35 12.30
CA ILE A 216 -2.98 -4.63 12.41
C ILE A 216 -2.43 -4.27 13.78
N LEU A 217 -2.78 -3.10 14.35
CA LEU A 217 -2.36 -2.73 15.70
C LEU A 217 -2.73 -3.79 16.75
N VAL A 218 -3.88 -4.45 16.61
CA VAL A 218 -4.27 -5.55 17.50
C VAL A 218 -3.56 -6.85 17.16
N LYS A 219 -3.40 -7.16 15.88
CA LYS A 219 -2.77 -8.40 15.40
C LYS A 219 -1.27 -8.46 15.72
N THR A 220 -0.59 -7.33 15.75
CA THR A 220 0.83 -7.22 16.16
C THR A 220 0.99 -7.22 17.68
N GLY A 221 -0.10 -7.24 18.46
CA GLY A 221 -0.06 -7.13 19.90
C GLY A 221 0.35 -5.74 20.42
N MET A 222 0.42 -4.74 19.53
CA MET A 222 0.69 -3.35 19.91
C MET A 222 -0.49 -2.78 20.71
N LEU A 223 -1.72 -3.16 20.40
CA LEU A 223 -2.95 -2.68 21.04
C LEU A 223 -3.80 -3.85 21.53
N GLU A 224 -4.33 -3.75 22.76
CA GLU A 224 -5.26 -4.75 23.28
C GLU A 224 -6.59 -4.75 22.52
N LYS A 225 -7.11 -5.92 22.18
CA LYS A 225 -8.36 -6.06 21.41
C LYS A 225 -9.55 -5.32 22.05
N SER A 226 -9.60 -5.28 23.38
CA SER A 226 -10.67 -4.62 24.15
C SER A 226 -10.57 -3.09 24.17
N ALA A 227 -9.43 -2.51 23.75
CA ALA A 227 -9.23 -1.06 23.74
C ALA A 227 -10.01 -0.36 22.60
N ILE A 228 -10.45 -1.12 21.60
CA ILE A 228 -11.21 -0.60 20.45
C ILE A 228 -12.40 -1.50 20.13
N ALA A 229 -13.32 -1.00 19.29
CA ALA A 229 -14.38 -1.80 18.70
C ALA A 229 -13.84 -2.74 17.60
N TYR A 230 -12.86 -3.60 17.92
CA TYR A 230 -12.13 -4.44 16.96
C TYR A 230 -13.05 -5.20 16.00
N ASP A 231 -14.11 -5.84 16.52
CA ASP A 231 -14.99 -6.67 15.70
C ASP A 231 -15.73 -5.86 14.62
N LYS A 232 -15.91 -4.55 14.81
CA LYS A 232 -16.47 -3.64 13.78
C LYS A 232 -15.51 -3.53 12.60
N TYR A 233 -14.23 -3.26 12.87
CA TYR A 233 -13.22 -3.07 11.84
C TYR A 233 -12.89 -4.38 11.11
N TYR A 234 -12.75 -5.47 11.86
CA TYR A 234 -12.50 -6.79 11.27
C TYR A 234 -13.64 -7.22 10.34
N LYS A 235 -14.90 -7.12 10.79
CA LYS A 235 -16.07 -7.46 9.97
C LYS A 235 -16.27 -6.54 8.76
N LEU A 236 -15.79 -5.30 8.82
CA LEU A 236 -15.85 -4.39 7.67
C LEU A 236 -14.97 -4.93 6.54
N LEU A 237 -13.74 -5.31 6.84
CA LEU A 237 -12.80 -5.87 5.88
C LEU A 237 -13.24 -7.25 5.40
N GLU A 238 -13.65 -8.13 6.31
CA GLU A 238 -14.15 -9.48 5.99
C GLU A 238 -15.32 -9.44 4.99
N LYS A 239 -16.28 -8.51 5.18
CA LYS A 239 -17.42 -8.35 4.28
C LYS A 239 -17.05 -7.74 2.93
N ALA A 240 -15.99 -6.94 2.87
CA ALA A 240 -15.51 -6.35 1.64
C ALA A 240 -14.69 -7.34 0.81
N SER A 241 -14.15 -8.38 1.45
CA SER A 241 -13.35 -9.40 0.81
C SER A 241 -14.16 -10.24 -0.20
N PRO A 242 -13.70 -10.39 -1.45
CA PRO A 242 -14.36 -11.24 -2.44
C PRO A 242 -14.05 -12.72 -2.25
N THR A 243 -12.97 -13.05 -1.52
CA THR A 243 -12.51 -14.41 -1.23
C THR A 243 -11.54 -14.40 -0.05
N ASN A 244 -11.38 -15.54 0.63
CA ASN A 244 -10.32 -15.73 1.63
C ASN A 244 -9.10 -16.48 1.06
N ASP A 245 -9.04 -16.62 -0.26
CA ASP A 245 -7.93 -17.29 -0.95
C ASP A 245 -6.69 -16.38 -1.03
N ASN A 246 -5.53 -17.03 -0.95
CA ASN A 246 -4.24 -16.40 -1.23
C ASN A 246 -3.78 -16.77 -2.63
N PHE A 247 -3.07 -15.85 -3.27
CA PHE A 247 -2.60 -16.00 -4.64
C PHE A 247 -1.13 -15.60 -4.81
N GLU A 248 -0.51 -16.08 -5.88
CA GLU A 248 0.83 -15.71 -6.32
C GLU A 248 0.77 -15.16 -7.74
N VAL A 249 1.49 -14.08 -8.00
CA VAL A 249 1.68 -13.54 -9.35
C VAL A 249 2.56 -14.49 -10.15
N THR A 250 2.03 -15.00 -11.26
CA THR A 250 2.73 -15.97 -12.13
C THR A 250 3.05 -15.42 -13.50
N TYR A 251 2.39 -14.32 -13.90
CA TYR A 251 2.57 -13.70 -15.21
C TYR A 251 2.26 -12.20 -15.14
N ARG A 252 2.97 -11.44 -15.97
CA ARG A 252 2.75 -10.02 -16.26
C ARG A 252 2.72 -9.85 -17.78
N GLN A 253 1.73 -9.14 -18.29
CA GLN A 253 1.77 -8.55 -19.62
C GLN A 253 2.35 -7.15 -19.49
N ASP A 254 3.59 -6.97 -19.93
CA ASP A 254 4.23 -5.68 -20.05
C ASP A 254 3.76 -4.93 -21.30
N ILE A 255 3.89 -3.59 -21.26
CA ILE A 255 3.60 -2.69 -22.37
C ILE A 255 4.84 -1.84 -22.60
N GLY A 256 5.40 -1.89 -23.81
CA GLY A 256 6.49 -1.03 -24.24
C GLY A 256 6.04 0.42 -24.48
N GLU A 257 6.99 1.36 -24.49
CA GLU A 257 6.71 2.81 -24.58
C GLU A 257 5.89 3.23 -25.82
N ASP A 258 6.11 2.56 -26.95
CA ASP A 258 5.43 2.85 -28.22
C ASP A 258 4.28 1.88 -28.53
N GLN A 259 3.87 1.05 -27.57
CA GLN A 259 2.85 0.04 -27.80
C GLN A 259 1.46 0.51 -27.39
N TYR A 260 0.48 0.23 -28.24
CA TYR A 260 -0.92 0.48 -27.95
C TYR A 260 -1.59 -0.76 -27.34
N PHE A 261 -1.69 -0.77 -26.02
CA PHE A 261 -2.42 -1.79 -25.28
C PHE A 261 -3.89 -1.41 -25.09
N LYS A 262 -4.77 -2.40 -25.21
CA LYS A 262 -6.19 -2.25 -24.87
C LYS A 262 -6.71 -3.54 -24.24
N MET A 263 -7.12 -3.47 -22.97
CA MET A 263 -7.80 -4.56 -22.30
C MET A 263 -9.20 -4.78 -22.90
N ASP A 264 -9.58 -6.03 -23.13
CA ASP A 264 -10.97 -6.33 -23.50
C ASP A 264 -11.88 -6.04 -22.28
N PRO A 265 -13.11 -5.53 -22.47
CA PRO A 265 -13.98 -5.17 -21.35
C PRO A 265 -14.47 -6.41 -20.59
N GLY A 266 -14.74 -6.24 -19.29
CA GLY A 266 -15.41 -7.25 -18.46
C GLY A 266 -14.50 -8.05 -17.52
N TYR A 267 -13.20 -7.76 -17.49
CA TYR A 267 -12.28 -8.30 -16.50
C TYR A 267 -12.17 -7.39 -15.28
N SER A 268 -12.44 -7.95 -14.10
CA SER A 268 -12.09 -7.36 -12.80
C SER A 268 -10.96 -8.14 -12.15
N ASN A 269 -10.42 -7.62 -11.04
CA ASN A 269 -9.54 -8.40 -10.18
C ASN A 269 -10.17 -9.75 -9.82
N PHE A 270 -9.34 -10.78 -9.83
CA PHE A 270 -9.67 -12.17 -9.56
C PHE A 270 -10.64 -12.85 -10.54
N THR A 271 -10.89 -12.26 -11.72
CA THR A 271 -11.71 -12.90 -12.78
C THR A 271 -11.04 -14.17 -13.30
N GLU A 272 -11.72 -15.31 -13.22
CA GLU A 272 -11.20 -16.59 -13.72
C GLU A 272 -11.03 -16.59 -15.24
N ILE A 273 -9.92 -17.16 -15.69
CA ILE A 273 -9.57 -17.29 -17.11
C ILE A 273 -9.05 -18.68 -17.44
N LYS A 274 -9.32 -19.10 -18.68
CA LYS A 274 -8.82 -20.37 -19.24
C LYS A 274 -7.69 -20.13 -20.23
N LYS A 275 -6.83 -21.13 -20.38
CA LYS A 275 -5.83 -21.15 -21.45
C LYS A 275 -6.51 -20.99 -22.82
N GLY A 276 -5.97 -20.10 -23.64
CA GLY A 276 -6.50 -19.75 -24.97
C GLY A 276 -7.56 -18.66 -24.97
N GLN A 277 -8.05 -18.21 -23.80
CA GLN A 277 -9.02 -17.12 -23.72
C GLN A 277 -8.37 -15.79 -24.13
N ARG A 278 -9.03 -15.05 -25.01
CA ARG A 278 -8.61 -13.69 -25.40
C ARG A 278 -8.85 -12.73 -24.24
N LEU A 279 -7.84 -11.92 -23.90
CA LEU A 279 -7.86 -10.99 -22.77
C LEU A 279 -7.75 -9.51 -23.18
N ALA A 280 -7.00 -9.23 -24.24
CA ALA A 280 -6.65 -7.87 -24.64
C ALA A 280 -6.17 -7.85 -26.10
N SER A 281 -5.80 -6.66 -26.57
CA SER A 281 -4.98 -6.46 -27.78
C SER A 281 -3.76 -5.60 -27.50
N LEU A 282 -2.67 -5.87 -28.20
CA LEU A 282 -1.44 -5.06 -28.22
C LEU A 282 -1.07 -4.80 -29.67
N ASP A 283 -1.02 -3.52 -30.06
CA ASP A 283 -0.75 -3.09 -31.45
C ASP A 283 -1.70 -3.71 -32.49
N GLY A 284 -2.95 -3.96 -32.08
CA GLY A 284 -3.99 -4.58 -32.90
C GLY A 284 -3.99 -6.11 -32.88
N GLU A 285 -2.94 -6.75 -32.37
CA GLU A 285 -2.84 -8.20 -32.26
C GLU A 285 -3.50 -8.72 -30.97
N ALA A 286 -4.19 -9.86 -31.06
CA ALA A 286 -4.92 -10.42 -29.93
C ALA A 286 -3.97 -11.08 -28.91
N ILE A 287 -4.11 -10.71 -27.64
CA ILE A 287 -3.45 -11.38 -26.52
C ILE A 287 -4.37 -12.50 -26.00
N LEU A 288 -3.91 -13.73 -26.15
CA LEU A 288 -4.55 -14.92 -25.58
C LEU A 288 -3.81 -15.37 -24.32
N SER A 289 -4.54 -15.78 -23.29
CA SER A 289 -3.94 -16.32 -22.08
C SER A 289 -3.21 -17.63 -22.38
N LYS A 290 -1.92 -17.69 -22.03
CA LYS A 290 -1.10 -18.90 -22.19
C LYS A 290 -1.33 -19.93 -21.08
N ILE A 291 -1.98 -19.51 -20.00
CA ILE A 291 -2.23 -20.29 -18.78
C ILE A 291 -3.68 -20.12 -18.31
N GLU A 292 -4.15 -21.02 -17.46
CA GLU A 292 -5.32 -20.74 -16.62
C GLU A 292 -4.91 -19.99 -15.35
N GLY A 293 -5.86 -19.32 -14.71
CA GLY A 293 -5.63 -18.55 -13.50
C GLY A 293 -6.70 -17.48 -13.33
N ARG A 294 -6.33 -16.36 -12.71
CA ARG A 294 -7.22 -15.21 -12.54
C ARG A 294 -6.54 -13.92 -13.01
N VAL A 295 -7.26 -13.07 -13.73
CA VAL A 295 -6.79 -11.73 -14.09
C VAL A 295 -6.62 -10.89 -12.83
N PHE A 296 -5.55 -10.10 -12.79
CA PHE A 296 -5.22 -9.21 -11.69
C PHE A 296 -4.66 -7.90 -12.24
N LEU A 297 -5.05 -6.79 -11.63
CA LEU A 297 -4.73 -5.40 -12.03
C LEU A 297 -4.87 -5.15 -13.54
N PRO A 298 -6.06 -5.36 -14.14
CA PRO A 298 -6.28 -5.07 -15.56
C PRO A 298 -6.22 -3.56 -15.83
N LEU A 299 -5.42 -3.17 -16.82
CA LEU A 299 -5.23 -1.76 -17.20
C LEU A 299 -6.34 -1.29 -18.15
N TYR A 300 -7.22 -0.44 -17.64
CA TYR A 300 -8.28 0.22 -18.43
C TYR A 300 -8.02 1.70 -18.73
N GLN A 301 -7.01 2.29 -18.10
CA GLN A 301 -6.60 3.67 -18.31
C GLN A 301 -5.52 3.80 -19.41
N THR A 302 -5.24 5.02 -19.84
CA THR A 302 -4.27 5.30 -20.92
C THR A 302 -2.82 5.33 -20.48
N GLN A 303 -2.54 5.41 -19.17
CA GLN A 303 -1.19 5.51 -18.63
C GLN A 303 -0.82 4.25 -17.84
N GLY A 304 0.34 3.67 -18.13
CA GLY A 304 0.88 2.51 -17.41
C GLY A 304 1.69 1.60 -18.32
N SER A 305 2.65 0.88 -17.74
CA SER A 305 3.50 -0.09 -18.44
C SER A 305 3.12 -1.55 -18.14
N ASP A 306 2.05 -1.74 -17.38
CA ASP A 306 1.59 -3.04 -16.88
C ASP A 306 0.15 -3.24 -17.37
N GLY A 307 -0.04 -4.10 -18.37
CA GLY A 307 -1.34 -4.31 -19.00
C GLY A 307 -2.29 -5.16 -18.16
N PHE A 308 -1.81 -6.29 -17.66
CA PHE A 308 -2.48 -7.10 -16.64
C PHE A 308 -1.50 -8.12 -16.05
N PHE A 309 -1.92 -8.76 -14.96
CA PHE A 309 -1.24 -9.87 -14.34
C PHE A 309 -2.14 -11.10 -14.33
N ILE A 310 -1.54 -12.28 -14.20
CA ILE A 310 -2.27 -13.51 -13.88
C ILE A 310 -1.77 -14.08 -12.57
N VAL A 311 -2.72 -14.34 -11.68
CA VAL A 311 -2.48 -14.93 -10.37
C VAL A 311 -3.04 -16.36 -10.30
N LYS A 312 -2.40 -17.19 -9.47
CA LYS A 312 -2.82 -18.56 -9.16
C LYS A 312 -2.85 -18.77 -7.65
N PRO A 313 -3.61 -19.75 -7.11
CA PRO A 313 -3.59 -20.06 -5.69
C PRO A 313 -2.15 -20.27 -5.18
N ALA A 314 -1.84 -19.66 -4.03
CA ALA A 314 -0.51 -19.59 -3.41
C ALA A 314 -0.25 -20.65 -2.33
#